data_AF-A0A060YRP7-F1
#
_entry.id   AF-A0A060YRP7-F1
#
_cell.length_a   1.000
_cell.length_b   1.000
_cell.length_c   1.000
_cell.angle_alpha   90.00
_cell.angle_beta   90.00
_cell.angle_gamma   90.00
#
_symmetry.space_group_name_H-M   'P 1'
#
loop_
_entity.id
_entity.type
_entity.pdbx_description
1 polymer ?
#
loop_
_entity_poly.entity_id
_entity_poly.type
_entity_poly.pdbx_seq_one_letter_code
_entity_poly.pdbx_strand_id
1 'polypeptide(L)'
;MANNSSPDQGQSQGQGPIANSSPSQPLGQAGAVVASSTQPNVVVYCKLCLSEHPSAATSTLHTCDCVFCTPCLQQYVQLAIREGGGSPVTCPDMACQRTGVLLHSEIACFAPADQVELYQRLEFERGTVPFISISMLVR
;
A
#
# COMPACT_ATOMS: atom_id res chain seq x y z
N MET A 1 -51.53 29.79 -14.25
CA MET A 1 -52.45 29.29 -13.20
C MET A 1 -51.94 27.90 -12.81
N ALA A 2 -51.57 27.50 -11.60
CA ALA A 2 -51.66 27.96 -10.20
C ALA A 2 -50.28 27.63 -9.53
N ASN A 3 -49.64 28.46 -8.69
CA ASN A 3 -49.99 28.87 -7.31
C ASN A 3 -50.11 27.62 -6.39
N ASN A 4 -49.41 27.41 -5.26
CA ASN A 4 -48.45 28.14 -4.41
C ASN A 4 -48.16 27.27 -3.16
N SER A 5 -47.23 27.73 -2.32
CA SER A 5 -47.21 27.58 -0.85
C SER A 5 -46.58 26.34 -0.18
N SER A 6 -45.44 26.63 0.49
CA SER A 6 -44.87 25.98 1.68
C SER A 6 -45.87 25.81 2.84
N PRO A 7 -45.58 25.07 3.94
CA PRO A 7 -44.78 25.53 5.11
C PRO A 7 -43.92 24.37 5.71
N ASP A 8 -43.22 24.39 6.85
CA ASP A 8 -42.61 25.34 7.80
C ASP A 8 -41.84 24.46 8.83
N GLN A 9 -40.69 24.96 9.27
CA GLN A 9 -39.95 24.80 10.55
C GLN A 9 -39.99 23.53 11.43
N GLY A 10 -38.80 23.25 11.99
CA GLY A 10 -38.57 22.77 13.36
C GLY A 10 -37.06 22.86 13.67
N GLN A 11 -36.53 23.86 14.42
CA GLN A 11 -36.41 23.93 15.90
C GLN A 11 -35.88 22.63 16.52
N SER A 12 -35.00 22.58 17.52
CA SER A 12 -34.02 23.45 18.17
C SER A 12 -33.50 22.62 19.37
N GLN A 13 -32.23 22.78 19.73
CA GLN A 13 -31.67 22.63 21.10
C GLN A 13 -32.00 21.39 21.96
N GLY A 14 -30.96 20.63 22.31
CA GLY A 14 -30.98 19.66 23.42
C GLY A 14 -29.70 19.75 24.24
N GLN A 15 -29.73 20.57 25.30
CA GLN A 15 -28.78 20.53 26.41
C GLN A 15 -29.07 19.31 27.29
N GLY A 16 -28.06 18.46 27.50
CA GLY A 16 -28.08 17.37 28.46
C GLY A 16 -27.19 17.68 29.68
N PRO A 17 -27.53 17.19 30.88
CA PRO A 17 -27.03 17.70 32.15
C PRO A 17 -25.66 17.16 32.57
N ILE A 18 -24.92 18.06 33.22
CA ILE A 18 -23.84 17.83 34.19
C ILE A 18 -24.19 16.74 35.23
N ALA A 19 -23.40 15.66 35.26
CA ALA A 19 -23.36 14.72 36.37
C ALA A 19 -21.99 14.79 37.05
N ASN A 20 -21.98 15.38 38.25
CA ASN A 20 -20.91 15.28 39.24
C ASN A 20 -21.01 13.91 39.92
N SER A 21 -19.92 13.15 39.97
CA SER A 21 -19.77 12.05 40.92
C SER A 21 -18.30 11.93 41.31
N SER A 22 -18.07 12.05 42.61
CA SER A 22 -16.80 12.05 43.35
C SER A 22 -15.87 10.85 43.06
N PRO A 23 -14.56 10.99 43.37
CA PRO A 23 -13.58 9.92 43.24
C PRO A 23 -13.59 9.01 44.47
N SER A 24 -13.75 7.70 44.25
CA SER A 24 -13.49 6.67 45.24
C SER A 24 -12.48 5.68 44.66
N GLN A 25 -11.23 5.78 45.09
CA GLN A 25 -10.22 4.74 44.90
C GLN A 25 -10.63 3.47 45.67
N PRO A 26 -10.27 2.28 45.18
CA PRO A 26 -9.42 1.47 46.03
C PRO A 26 -8.18 0.87 45.33
N LEU A 27 -7.27 0.48 46.22
CA LEU A 27 -5.88 0.05 46.06
C LEU A 27 -5.76 -1.42 45.66
N GLY A 28 -4.77 -1.75 44.82
CA GLY A 28 -4.21 -3.11 44.65
C GLY A 28 -4.86 -3.92 43.52
N GLN A 29 -4.17 -4.76 42.75
CA GLN A 29 -2.86 -5.38 42.91
C GLN A 29 -2.29 -5.77 41.54
N ALA A 30 -0.96 -5.88 41.50
CA ALA A 30 -0.17 -6.90 40.81
C ALA A 30 -0.41 -7.21 39.32
N GLY A 31 0.68 -7.09 38.56
CA GLY A 31 1.05 -8.16 37.64
C GLY A 31 0.69 -7.95 36.19
N ALA A 32 1.46 -7.09 35.52
CA ALA A 32 2.21 -7.49 34.33
C ALA A 32 3.07 -6.28 33.96
N VAL A 33 4.35 -6.33 34.31
CA VAL A 33 5.34 -5.70 33.44
C VAL A 33 5.19 -6.43 32.11
N VAL A 34 4.35 -5.90 31.22
CA VAL A 34 4.54 -6.16 29.80
C VAL A 34 5.98 -5.78 29.57
N ALA A 35 6.78 -6.79 29.26
CA ALA A 35 8.08 -6.59 28.67
C ALA A 35 7.81 -5.78 27.42
N SER A 36 7.85 -4.44 27.56
CA SER A 36 8.13 -3.53 26.49
C SER A 36 9.51 -3.92 26.04
N SER A 37 9.55 -4.91 25.15
CA SER A 37 10.60 -5.07 24.19
C SER A 37 10.72 -3.70 23.52
N THR A 38 11.62 -2.89 24.07
CA THR A 38 12.21 -1.74 23.39
C THR A 38 12.88 -2.31 22.15
N GLN A 39 12.08 -2.62 21.14
CA GLN A 39 12.56 -2.83 19.80
C GLN A 39 13.17 -1.50 19.40
N PRO A 40 14.44 -1.48 18.98
CA PRO A 40 15.00 -0.27 18.39
C PRO A 40 14.03 0.14 17.27
N ASN A 41 13.50 1.36 17.36
CA ASN A 41 12.67 1.93 16.32
C ASN A 41 13.60 2.21 15.12
N VAL A 42 13.94 1.15 14.40
CA VAL A 42 14.79 1.23 13.21
C VAL A 42 13.91 1.83 12.14
N VAL A 43 14.04 3.15 11.99
CA VAL A 43 13.46 3.90 10.90
C VAL A 43 14.39 3.81 9.68
N VAL A 44 13.79 3.63 8.52
CA VAL A 44 14.46 3.60 7.23
C VAL A 44 14.00 4.81 6.43
N TYR A 45 14.96 5.54 5.88
CA TYR A 45 14.69 6.67 5.01
C TYR A 45 14.40 6.19 3.59
N CYS A 46 13.19 6.43 3.10
CA CYS A 46 12.80 6.07 1.76
C CYS A 46 13.14 7.19 0.78
N LYS A 47 13.95 6.88 -0.24
CA LYS A 47 14.38 7.86 -1.26
C LYS A 47 13.29 8.23 -2.28
N LEU A 48 12.20 7.47 -2.38
CA LEU A 48 11.10 7.77 -3.33
C LEU A 48 10.15 8.83 -2.77
N CYS A 49 9.78 8.71 -1.50
CA CYS A 49 8.88 9.66 -0.82
C CYS A 49 9.64 10.65 0.10
N LEU A 50 10.96 10.54 0.17
CA LEU A 50 11.85 11.39 0.98
C LEU A 50 11.47 11.46 2.47
N SER A 51 10.88 10.37 2.99
CA SER A 51 10.31 10.29 4.34
C SER A 51 10.85 9.08 5.11
N GLU A 52 10.85 9.19 6.44
CA GLU A 52 11.23 8.11 7.35
C GLU A 52 10.05 7.17 7.60
N HIS A 53 10.29 5.87 7.47
CA HIS A 53 9.29 4.84 7.71
C HIS A 53 9.83 3.79 8.68
N PRO A 54 8.98 3.19 9.53
CA PRO A 54 9.42 2.10 10.39
C PRO A 54 9.83 0.90 9.53
N SER A 55 10.82 0.12 9.97
CA SER A 55 11.31 -1.07 9.27
C SER A 55 10.19 -2.05 8.89
N ALA A 56 9.14 -2.15 9.72
CA ALA A 56 7.94 -2.96 9.46
C ALA A 56 7.12 -2.51 8.24
N ALA A 57 7.21 -1.24 7.84
CA ALA A 57 6.54 -0.65 6.68
C ALA A 57 7.48 -0.43 5.49
N THR A 58 8.67 -1.04 5.54
CA THR A 58 9.64 -1.01 4.45
C THR A 58 9.89 -2.40 3.90
N SER A 59 10.30 -2.46 2.65
CA SER A 59 10.66 -3.70 1.98
C SER A 59 11.99 -3.55 1.27
N THR A 60 12.76 -4.64 1.31
CA THR A 60 14.10 -4.72 0.73
C THR A 60 14.04 -5.55 -0.54
N LEU A 61 14.56 -5.00 -1.63
CA LEU A 61 14.66 -5.70 -2.90
C LEU A 61 15.71 -6.81 -2.83
N HIS A 62 15.33 -8.03 -3.19
CA HIS A 62 16.22 -9.20 -3.13
C HIS A 62 17.36 -9.13 -4.14
N THR A 63 17.16 -8.49 -5.29
CA THR A 63 18.18 -8.44 -6.34
C THR A 63 19.28 -7.42 -6.10
N CYS A 64 18.96 -6.29 -5.46
CA CYS A 64 19.89 -5.17 -5.29
C CYS A 64 20.04 -4.66 -3.85
N ASP A 65 19.38 -5.28 -2.88
CA ASP A 65 19.41 -4.92 -1.44
C ASP A 65 18.95 -3.48 -1.13
N CYS A 66 18.31 -2.82 -2.10
CA CYS A 66 17.79 -1.48 -1.92
C CYS A 66 16.49 -1.51 -1.10
N VAL A 67 16.38 -0.61 -0.12
CA VAL A 67 15.25 -0.57 0.81
C VAL A 67 14.37 0.64 0.54
N PHE A 68 13.07 0.42 0.41
CA PHE A 68 12.09 1.47 0.19
C PHE A 68 10.83 1.23 1.02
N CYS A 69 9.99 2.26 1.10
CA CYS A 69 8.69 2.14 1.74
C CYS A 69 7.78 1.20 0.92
N THR A 70 7.05 0.29 1.58
CA THR A 70 6.11 -0.63 0.92
C THR A 70 5.12 0.08 -0.01
N PRO A 71 4.45 1.19 0.39
CA PRO A 71 3.51 1.85 -0.52
C PRO A 71 4.19 2.46 -1.76
N CYS A 72 5.43 2.95 -1.60
CA CYS A 72 6.23 3.47 -2.72
C CYS A 72 6.51 2.37 -3.75
N LEU A 73 6.92 1.19 -3.29
CA LEU A 73 7.16 0.03 -4.15
C LEU A 73 5.89 -0.46 -4.82
N GLN A 74 4.77 -0.52 -4.10
CA GLN A 74 3.47 -0.88 -4.66
C GLN A 74 3.06 0.04 -5.81
N GLN A 75 3.16 1.35 -5.62
CA GLN A 75 2.84 2.32 -6.67
C GLN A 75 3.82 2.20 -7.85
N TYR A 76 5.12 2.07 -7.56
CA TYR A 76 6.15 1.92 -8.58
C TYR A 76 5.92 0.68 -9.45
N VAL A 77 5.70 -0.49 -8.85
CA VAL A 77 5.48 -1.74 -9.57
C VAL A 77 4.20 -1.66 -10.39
N GLN A 78 3.10 -1.17 -9.81
CA GLN A 78 1.84 -1.01 -10.54
C GLN A 78 1.97 -0.07 -11.74
N LEU A 79 2.75 1.00 -11.61
CA LEU A 79 3.03 1.91 -12.71
C LEU A 79 3.93 1.25 -13.77
N ALA A 80 4.99 0.57 -13.34
CA ALA A 80 5.90 -0.15 -14.24
C ALA A 80 5.20 -1.25 -15.03
N ILE A 81 4.19 -1.91 -14.47
CA ILE A 81 3.36 -2.87 -15.21
C ILE A 81 2.52 -2.14 -16.27
N ARG A 82 1.81 -1.07 -15.89
CA ARG A 82 0.91 -0.33 -16.77
C ARG A 82 1.63 0.36 -17.92
N GLU A 83 2.76 1.00 -17.63
CA GLU A 83 3.53 1.79 -18.60
C GLU A 83 4.63 0.98 -19.28
N GLY A 84 5.22 0.01 -18.57
CA GLY A 84 6.33 -0.79 -19.09
C GLY A 84 5.93 -1.79 -20.15
N GLY A 85 4.64 -2.15 -20.25
CA GLY A 85 4.11 -2.97 -21.34
C GLY A 85 4.77 -4.35 -21.40
N GLY A 86 5.10 -4.96 -20.25
CA GLY A 86 5.80 -6.24 -20.14
C GLY A 86 7.34 -6.14 -20.13
N SER A 87 7.90 -4.93 -20.02
CA SER A 87 9.33 -4.79 -19.75
C SER A 87 9.65 -5.23 -18.32
N PRO A 88 10.83 -5.82 -18.06
CA PRO A 88 11.25 -6.18 -16.72
C PRO A 88 11.23 -4.95 -15.80
N VAL A 89 10.55 -5.06 -14.66
CA VAL A 89 10.51 -4.00 -13.65
C VAL A 89 11.89 -3.88 -13.02
N THR A 90 12.49 -2.69 -13.00
CA THR A 90 13.86 -2.46 -12.50
C THR A 90 13.85 -1.74 -11.16
N CYS A 91 15.00 -1.65 -10.49
CA CYS A 91 15.11 -0.92 -9.23
C CYS A 91 14.78 0.57 -9.44
N PRO A 92 13.96 1.20 -8.57
CA PRO A 92 13.59 2.61 -8.72
C PRO A 92 14.71 3.59 -8.34
N ASP A 93 15.81 3.13 -7.74
CA ASP A 93 16.98 3.98 -7.46
C ASP A 93 17.91 4.03 -8.69
N MET A 94 17.97 5.20 -9.33
CA MET A 94 18.84 5.45 -10.48
C MET A 94 20.34 5.34 -10.16
N ALA A 95 20.73 5.44 -8.89
CA ALA A 95 22.10 5.24 -8.45
C ALA A 95 22.42 3.75 -8.16
N CYS A 96 21.45 2.85 -8.29
CA CYS A 96 21.65 1.42 -8.08
C CYS A 96 22.56 0.84 -9.17
N GLN A 97 23.81 0.53 -8.83
CA GLN A 97 24.76 -0.08 -9.78
C GLN A 97 24.33 -1.44 -10.31
N ARG A 98 23.46 -2.16 -9.57
CA ARG A 98 22.97 -3.49 -9.99
C ARG A 98 21.84 -3.42 -11.02
N THR A 99 21.24 -2.24 -11.24
CA THR A 99 20.08 -2.03 -12.13
C THR A 99 18.99 -3.10 -11.92
N GLY A 100 18.89 -3.60 -10.69
CA GLY A 100 18.36 -4.93 -10.39
C GLY A 100 16.93 -5.09 -10.90
N VAL A 101 16.69 -6.11 -11.71
CA VAL A 101 15.34 -6.49 -12.11
C VAL A 101 14.62 -7.06 -10.89
N LEU A 102 13.39 -6.64 -10.65
CA LEU A 102 12.53 -7.17 -9.60
C LEU A 102 12.09 -8.59 -9.96
N LEU A 103 12.10 -9.50 -8.99
CA LEU A 103 11.60 -10.85 -9.18
C LEU A 103 10.07 -10.85 -9.34
N HIS A 104 9.56 -11.86 -10.04
CA HIS A 104 8.11 -12.05 -10.19
C HIS A 104 7.38 -12.17 -8.86
N SER A 105 8.00 -12.80 -7.87
CA SER A 105 7.47 -12.94 -6.52
C SER A 105 7.35 -11.60 -5.79
N GLU A 106 8.30 -10.68 -6.02
CA GLU A 106 8.25 -9.33 -5.47
C GLU A 106 7.14 -8.52 -6.14
N ILE A 107 7.07 -8.59 -7.47
CA ILE A 107 6.02 -7.96 -8.27
C ILE A 107 4.63 -8.45 -7.81
N ALA A 108 4.46 -9.76 -7.59
CA ALA A 108 3.22 -10.35 -7.10
C ALA A 108 2.85 -9.96 -5.66
N CYS A 109 3.83 -9.56 -4.84
CA CYS A 109 3.59 -9.08 -3.49
C CYS A 109 3.16 -7.60 -3.49
N PHE A 110 3.67 -6.80 -4.43
CA PHE A 110 3.44 -5.35 -4.48
C PHE A 110 2.31 -4.93 -5.45
N ALA A 111 1.94 -5.77 -6.40
CA ALA A 111 0.85 -5.51 -7.33
C ALA A 111 -0.35 -6.43 -7.04
N PRO A 112 -1.59 -5.96 -7.28
CA PRO A 112 -2.77 -6.81 -7.20
C PRO A 112 -2.73 -7.89 -8.29
N ALA A 113 -3.38 -9.03 -8.04
CA ALA A 113 -3.36 -10.19 -8.94
C ALA A 113 -3.71 -9.85 -10.40
N ASP A 114 -4.70 -8.98 -10.62
CA ASP A 114 -5.10 -8.50 -11.95
C ASP A 114 -3.94 -7.87 -12.73
N GLN A 115 -3.13 -7.04 -12.07
CA GLN A 115 -1.96 -6.41 -12.69
C GLN A 115 -0.83 -7.43 -12.94
N VAL A 116 -0.66 -8.39 -12.04
CA VAL A 116 0.36 -9.45 -12.18
C VAL A 116 0.04 -10.35 -13.37
N GLU A 117 -1.23 -10.70 -13.55
CA GLU A 117 -1.70 -11.48 -14.72
C GLU A 117 -1.47 -10.70 -16.02
N LEU A 118 -1.80 -9.40 -16.02
CA LEU A 118 -1.54 -8.51 -17.15
C LEU A 118 -0.03 -8.44 -17.47
N TYR A 119 0.80 -8.30 -16.44
CA TYR A 119 2.27 -8.28 -16.57
C TYR A 119 2.80 -9.58 -17.18
N GLN A 120 2.36 -10.75 -16.69
CA GLN A 120 2.74 -12.06 -17.25
C GLN A 120 2.34 -12.19 -18.72
N ARG A 121 1.12 -11.74 -19.06
CA ARG A 121 0.63 -11.74 -20.45
C ARG A 121 1.51 -10.89 -21.35
N LEU A 122 1.85 -9.68 -20.91
CA LEU A 122 2.70 -8.75 -21.65
C LEU A 122 4.16 -9.24 -21.75
N GLU A 123 4.71 -9.84 -20.70
CA GLU A 123 6.04 -10.48 -20.75
C GLU A 123 6.09 -11.59 -21.78
N PHE A 124 5.04 -12.43 -21.85
CA PHE A 124 4.93 -13.47 -22.88
C PHE A 124 4.85 -12.86 -24.30
N GLU A 125 4.08 -11.77 -24.47
CA GLU A 125 3.99 -11.05 -25.74
C GLU A 125 5.34 -10.47 -26.19
N ARG A 126 6.16 -9.99 -25.26
CA ARG A 126 7.50 -9.43 -25.53
C ARG A 126 8.61 -10.47 -25.68
N GLY A 127 8.52 -11.61 -25.00
CA GLY A 127 9.55 -12.65 -24.93
C GLY A 127 9.75 -13.45 -26.22
N THR A 128 9.36 -12.91 -27.38
CA THR A 128 9.20 -13.57 -28.68
C THR A 128 8.18 -14.70 -28.64
N VAL A 129 7.10 -14.56 -29.42
CA VAL A 129 6.25 -15.69 -29.83
C VAL A 129 7.10 -16.90 -30.27
N PRO A 130 6.89 -18.10 -29.69
CA PRO A 130 6.89 -19.32 -30.47
C PRO A 130 5.41 -19.71 -30.66
N PHE A 131 4.80 -19.13 -31.70
CA PHE A 131 3.79 -19.74 -32.59
C PHE A 131 2.56 -20.52 -32.07
N ILE A 132 2.19 -20.57 -30.79
CA ILE A 132 0.94 -21.25 -30.38
C ILE A 132 0.09 -20.37 -29.47
N SER A 133 -0.63 -19.44 -30.10
CA SER A 133 -2.06 -19.31 -29.82
C SER A 133 -2.80 -18.88 -31.09
N ILE A 134 -2.96 -19.86 -31.99
CA ILE A 134 -3.88 -19.83 -33.14
C ILE A 134 -5.36 -19.87 -32.67
N SER A 135 -5.67 -19.77 -31.38
CA SER A 135 -7.01 -20.18 -30.91
C SER A 135 -8.02 -19.07 -30.54
N MET A 136 -7.69 -17.77 -30.54
CA MET A 136 -8.68 -16.76 -30.05
C MET A 136 -8.79 -15.43 -30.80
N LEU A 137 -8.57 -15.36 -32.12
CA LEU A 137 -9.01 -14.15 -32.84
C LEU A 137 -9.28 -14.37 -34.35
N VAL A 138 -10.33 -15.13 -34.64
CA VAL A 138 -11.42 -14.86 -35.62
C VAL A 138 -12.10 -16.20 -35.98
N ARG A 139 -13.10 -16.60 -35.19
CA ARG A 139 -14.29 -17.32 -35.66
C ARG A 139 -15.51 -16.61 -35.11
#